data_AF-A0AAD7EZS0-F1
#
_entry.id   AF-A0AAD7EZS0-F1
#
_cell.length_a   1.000
_cell.length_b   1.000
_cell.length_c   1.000
_cell.angle_alpha   90.00
_cell.angle_beta   90.00
_cell.angle_gamma   90.00
#
_symmetry.space_group_name_H-M   'P 1'
#
loop_
_entity.id
_entity.type
_entity.pdbx_description
1 polymer ?
#
loop_
_entity_poly.entity_id
_entity_poly.type
_entity_poly.pdbx_seq_one_letter_code
_entity_poly.pdbx_strand_id
1 'polypeptide(L)'
;MDVSQLGSFAHGVLLAAFRTHFERFKTGVNDIADAIVISRLGDDIDEFAAIVDKNEAVFAPDEFATIQTSLTVMRLDIRLEYQDAVDELHHGRPALVQTLPSTGRGRPRIYIDPDFLRWAYDQRSTASISRFLRVGRTTVRNALLEHGIAQPQESPFQQVDPPSPPASTEDTDPNDDDILDPDLPIPSAGEFPPEVQNMVPSSQPTTLFTGPVSEISDDELDMLLLCLRTHYRRAGLSMLNGMLH
;
A
#
# COMPACT_ATOMS: atom_id res chain seq x y z
N MET A 1 12.36 12.58 55.09
CA MET A 1 11.33 11.88 54.29
C MET A 1 11.78 10.45 54.16
N ASP A 2 10.90 9.52 54.48
CA ASP A 2 11.20 8.09 54.46
C ASP A 2 11.27 7.58 53.01
N VAL A 3 12.19 6.66 52.70
CA VAL A 3 12.40 6.17 51.31
C VAL A 3 11.11 5.52 50.77
N SER A 4 10.32 4.91 51.65
CA SER A 4 9.02 4.32 51.33
C SER A 4 7.97 5.36 50.92
N GLN A 5 8.01 6.57 51.47
CA GLN A 5 7.07 7.64 51.09
C GLN A 5 7.36 8.16 49.67
N LEU A 6 8.64 8.22 49.28
CA LEU A 6 9.03 8.66 47.95
C LEU A 6 8.59 7.66 46.87
N GLY A 7 8.71 6.35 47.14
CA GLY A 7 8.24 5.30 46.23
C GLY A 7 6.73 5.33 46.01
N SER A 8 5.96 5.47 47.10
CA SER A 8 4.50 5.57 47.01
C SER A 8 4.03 6.80 46.22
N PHE A 9 4.70 7.94 46.38
CA PHE A 9 4.40 9.14 45.60
C PHE A 9 4.73 8.95 44.11
N ALA A 10 5.92 8.43 43.78
CA ALA A 10 6.33 8.17 42.40
C ALA A 10 5.37 7.21 41.70
N HIS A 11 4.96 6.15 42.40
CA HIS A 11 3.98 5.17 41.92
C HIS A 11 2.64 5.83 41.55
N GLY A 12 2.08 6.65 42.45
CA GLY A 12 0.82 7.35 42.20
C GLY A 12 0.89 8.31 41.01
N VAL A 13 2.01 9.03 40.86
CA VAL A 13 2.23 9.94 39.73
C VAL A 13 2.33 9.18 38.40
N LEU A 14 3.06 8.06 38.37
CA LEU A 14 3.22 7.26 37.15
C LEU A 14 1.91 6.59 36.73
N LEU A 15 1.12 6.06 37.67
CA LEU A 15 -0.20 5.51 37.37
C LEU A 15 -1.18 6.58 36.86
N ALA A 16 -1.17 7.77 37.45
CA ALA A 16 -2.00 8.88 36.98
C ALA A 16 -1.59 9.30 35.56
N ALA A 17 -0.29 9.36 35.28
CA ALA A 17 0.24 9.62 33.94
C ALA A 17 -0.19 8.52 32.96
N PHE A 18 -0.05 7.24 33.31
CA PHE A 18 -0.49 6.11 32.49
C PHE A 18 -1.97 6.23 32.11
N ARG A 19 -2.86 6.47 33.09
CA ARG A 19 -4.29 6.64 32.85
C ARG A 19 -4.58 7.83 31.92
N THR A 20 -3.85 8.93 32.09
CA THR A 20 -3.98 10.11 31.23
C THR A 20 -3.57 9.79 29.79
N HIS A 21 -2.44 9.10 29.60
CA HIS A 21 -1.99 8.65 28.28
C HIS A 21 -2.96 7.64 27.65
N PHE A 22 -3.49 6.71 28.44
CA PHE A 22 -4.46 5.72 27.97
C PHE A 22 -5.77 6.37 27.49
N GLU A 23 -6.32 7.33 28.24
CA GLU A 23 -7.52 8.06 27.80
C GLU A 23 -7.24 8.95 26.58
N ARG A 24 -6.05 9.57 26.50
CA ARG A 24 -5.62 10.31 25.31
C ARG A 24 -5.47 9.40 24.09
N PHE A 25 -4.96 8.19 24.27
CA PHE A 25 -4.88 7.16 23.23
C PHE A 25 -6.28 6.75 22.76
N LYS A 26 -7.16 6.41 23.71
CA LYS A 26 -8.54 6.01 23.44
C LYS A 26 -9.33 7.09 22.70
N THR A 27 -9.15 8.35 23.06
CA THR A 27 -9.79 9.49 22.36
C THR A 27 -9.15 9.73 20.99
N GLY A 28 -7.82 9.73 20.89
CA GLY A 28 -7.09 9.95 19.64
C GLY A 28 -7.39 8.91 18.56
N VAL A 29 -7.42 7.62 18.93
CA VAL A 29 -7.75 6.52 18.00
C VAL A 29 -9.21 6.56 17.55
N ASN A 30 -10.13 7.05 18.37
CA ASN A 30 -11.55 7.09 18.01
C ASN A 30 -11.92 8.28 17.12
N ASP A 31 -11.24 9.43 17.28
CA ASP A 31 -11.66 10.68 16.66
C ASP A 31 -10.84 11.10 15.43
N ILE A 32 -9.68 10.48 15.17
CA ILE A 32 -8.70 11.05 14.22
C ILE A 32 -8.21 10.02 13.21
N ALA A 33 -8.61 10.17 11.95
CA ALA A 33 -8.14 9.39 10.79
C ALA A 33 -6.82 9.90 10.17
N ASP A 34 -6.12 10.82 10.85
CA ASP A 34 -4.88 11.41 10.34
C ASP A 34 -3.67 10.55 10.71
N ALA A 35 -3.02 9.95 9.71
CA ALA A 35 -1.81 9.15 9.85
C ALA A 35 -0.68 9.90 10.59
N ILE A 36 -0.59 11.23 10.46
CA ILE A 36 0.43 12.04 11.17
C ILE A 36 0.15 12.04 12.67
N VAL A 37 -1.12 12.17 13.06
CA VAL A 37 -1.51 12.16 14.48
C VAL A 37 -1.31 10.77 15.08
N ILE A 38 -1.65 9.71 14.34
CA ILE A 38 -1.42 8.32 14.77
C ILE A 38 0.09 8.05 14.93
N SER A 39 0.93 8.53 14.02
CA SER A 39 2.39 8.40 14.15
C SER A 39 2.92 9.08 15.42
N ARG A 40 2.48 10.32 15.71
CA ARG A 40 2.90 11.02 16.94
C ARG A 40 2.44 10.32 18.19
N LEU A 41 1.26 9.70 18.16
CA LEU A 41 0.75 8.90 19.27
C LEU A 41 1.63 7.67 19.51
N GLY A 42 2.18 7.07 18.45
CA GLY A 42 3.19 6.01 18.54
C GLY A 42 4.44 6.47 19.27
N ASP A 43 4.99 7.62 18.88
CA ASP A 43 6.16 8.22 19.53
C ASP A 43 5.91 8.51 21.03
N ASP A 44 4.74 9.07 21.36
CA ASP A 44 4.32 9.35 22.75
C ASP A 44 4.24 8.05 23.59
N ILE A 45 3.74 6.94 23.03
CA ILE A 45 3.69 5.65 23.73
C ILE A 45 5.09 5.06 23.91
N ASP A 46 5.97 5.21 22.93
CA ASP A 46 7.36 4.73 23.02
C ASP A 46 8.16 5.48 24.09
N GLU A 47 7.99 6.80 24.17
CA GLU A 47 8.58 7.61 25.22
C GLU A 47 8.05 7.17 26.60
N PHE A 48 6.74 6.99 26.74
CA PHE A 48 6.14 6.58 28.00
C PHE A 48 6.59 5.18 28.43
N ALA A 49 6.67 4.22 27.49
CA ALA A 49 7.19 2.89 27.77
C ALA A 49 8.63 2.94 28.30
N ALA A 50 9.48 3.79 27.71
CA ALA A 50 10.84 3.99 28.19
C ALA A 50 10.88 4.61 29.61
N ILE A 51 9.91 5.44 29.98
CA ILE A 51 9.78 5.96 31.35
C ILE A 51 9.36 4.85 32.31
N VAL A 52 8.39 4.00 31.94
CA VAL A 52 7.94 2.87 32.76
C VAL A 52 9.08 1.88 33.01
N ASP A 53 9.82 1.50 31.96
CA ASP A 53 10.95 0.58 32.09
C ASP A 53 12.06 1.13 32.99
N LYS A 54 12.35 2.44 32.91
CA LYS A 54 13.31 3.10 33.81
C LYS A 54 12.87 3.10 35.28
N ASN A 55 11.57 2.98 35.55
CA ASN A 55 10.99 3.00 36.88
C ASN A 55 10.42 1.64 37.30
N GLU A 56 10.92 0.53 36.73
CA GLU A 56 10.47 -0.84 37.05
C GLU A 56 10.38 -1.10 38.57
N ALA A 57 11.39 -0.65 39.33
CA ALA A 57 11.46 -0.86 40.78
C ALA A 57 10.35 -0.16 41.59
N VAL A 58 9.59 0.75 40.98
CA VAL A 58 8.46 1.45 41.62
C VAL A 58 7.18 0.60 41.59
N PHE A 59 7.10 -0.39 40.70
CA PHE A 59 5.91 -1.21 40.49
C PHE A 59 6.07 -2.59 41.14
N ALA A 60 4.94 -3.21 41.51
CA ALA A 60 4.94 -4.64 41.83
C ALA A 60 5.22 -5.45 40.54
N PRO A 61 5.89 -6.61 40.62
CA PRO A 61 6.21 -7.40 39.42
C PRO A 61 5.00 -7.74 38.55
N ASP A 62 3.87 -8.11 39.18
CA ASP A 62 2.64 -8.47 38.47
C ASP A 62 1.98 -7.27 37.79
N GLU A 63 2.05 -6.10 38.43
CA GLU A 63 1.53 -4.85 37.91
C GLU A 63 2.39 -4.35 36.74
N PHE A 64 3.71 -4.40 36.88
CA PHE A 64 4.64 -4.05 35.81
C PHE A 64 4.43 -4.92 34.57
N ALA A 65 4.28 -6.23 34.75
CA ALA A 65 3.94 -7.15 33.66
C ALA A 65 2.62 -6.78 32.96
N THR A 66 1.62 -6.36 33.74
CA THR A 66 0.32 -5.89 33.20
C THR A 66 0.48 -4.61 32.38
N ILE A 67 1.23 -3.64 32.88
CA ILE A 67 1.50 -2.37 32.18
C ILE A 67 2.27 -2.63 30.87
N GLN A 68 3.31 -3.47 30.91
CA GLN A 68 4.08 -3.84 29.72
C GLN A 68 3.22 -4.55 28.67
N THR A 69 2.35 -5.46 29.10
CA THR A 69 1.40 -6.14 28.21
C THR A 69 0.46 -5.12 27.57
N SER A 70 -0.09 -4.20 28.37
CA SER A 70 -0.97 -3.14 27.87
C SER A 70 -0.27 -2.22 26.86
N LEU A 71 0.97 -1.81 27.12
CA LEU A 71 1.76 -0.98 26.21
C LEU A 71 2.07 -1.71 24.89
N THR A 72 2.36 -3.00 24.97
CA THR A 72 2.60 -3.83 23.78
C THR A 72 1.36 -3.93 22.90
N VAL A 73 0.19 -4.12 23.51
CA VAL A 73 -1.09 -4.14 22.79
C VAL A 73 -1.37 -2.77 22.16
N MET A 74 -1.22 -1.67 22.91
CA MET A 74 -1.45 -0.32 22.35
C MET A 74 -0.52 -0.01 21.18
N ARG A 75 0.76 -0.40 21.24
CA ARG A 75 1.71 -0.23 20.12
C ARG A 75 1.26 -0.97 18.86
N LEU A 76 0.78 -2.21 19.03
CA LEU A 76 0.28 -3.00 17.91
C LEU A 76 -0.95 -2.34 17.29
N ASP A 77 -1.88 -1.87 18.12
CA ASP A 77 -3.09 -1.18 17.66
C ASP A 77 -2.76 0.10 16.89
N ILE A 78 -1.84 0.94 17.40
CA ILE A 78 -1.36 2.15 16.67
C ILE A 78 -0.78 1.78 15.31
N ARG A 79 0.03 0.73 15.26
CA ARG A 79 0.67 0.32 14.01
C ARG A 79 -0.35 -0.16 12.99
N LEU A 80 -1.36 -0.91 13.41
CA LEU A 80 -2.44 -1.36 12.54
C LEU A 80 -3.27 -0.17 12.05
N GLU A 81 -3.65 0.75 12.95
CA GLU A 81 -4.43 1.93 12.57
C GLU A 81 -3.64 2.88 11.66
N TYR A 82 -2.32 3.02 11.88
CA TYR A 82 -1.45 3.77 10.99
C TYR A 82 -1.39 3.13 9.61
N GLN A 83 -1.25 1.81 9.54
CA GLN A 83 -1.29 1.09 8.27
C GLN A 83 -2.62 1.29 7.56
N ASP A 84 -3.74 1.16 8.27
CA ASP A 84 -5.08 1.39 7.72
C ASP A 84 -5.25 2.85 7.26
N ALA A 85 -4.83 3.84 8.04
CA ALA A 85 -4.91 5.25 7.66
C ALA A 85 -4.02 5.57 6.47
N VAL A 86 -2.81 5.00 6.43
CA VAL A 86 -1.92 5.11 5.28
C VAL A 86 -2.55 4.41 4.08
N ASP A 87 -3.08 3.20 4.23
CA ASP A 87 -3.72 2.46 3.16
C ASP A 87 -4.97 3.20 2.68
N GLU A 88 -5.77 3.81 3.55
CA GLU A 88 -6.89 4.69 3.19
C GLU A 88 -6.43 5.93 2.43
N LEU A 89 -5.31 6.55 2.81
CA LEU A 89 -4.69 7.64 2.05
C LEU A 89 -4.18 7.14 0.68
N HIS A 90 -3.74 5.88 0.59
CA HIS A 90 -3.33 5.25 -0.67
C HIS A 90 -4.51 4.72 -1.50
N HIS A 91 -5.66 4.41 -0.87
CA HIS A 91 -6.89 3.93 -1.49
C HIS A 91 -7.78 5.09 -1.92
N GLY A 92 -7.70 6.21 -1.22
CA GLY A 92 -7.98 7.54 -1.72
C GLY A 92 -6.89 7.99 -2.70
N ARG A 93 -6.56 7.17 -3.70
CA ARG A 93 -6.00 7.75 -4.93
C ARG A 93 -7.04 8.77 -5.36
N PRO A 94 -6.78 10.10 -5.36
CA PRO A 94 -7.56 10.96 -6.24
C PRO A 94 -7.50 10.24 -7.57
N ALA A 95 -8.67 9.90 -8.15
CA ALA A 95 -8.71 9.01 -9.29
C ALA A 95 -7.80 9.59 -10.37
N LEU A 96 -6.54 9.10 -10.41
CA LEU A 96 -5.47 9.71 -11.19
C LEU A 96 -5.84 9.65 -12.66
N VAL A 97 -6.72 8.70 -12.97
CA VAL A 97 -7.37 8.48 -14.24
C VAL A 97 -8.88 8.41 -13.97
N GLN A 98 -9.63 9.36 -14.48
CA GLN A 98 -11.09 9.32 -14.50
C GLN A 98 -11.57 9.13 -15.93
N THR A 99 -12.46 8.17 -16.14
CA THR A 99 -13.16 8.04 -17.42
C THR A 99 -14.38 8.95 -17.36
N LEU A 100 -14.28 10.13 -17.94
CA LEU A 100 -15.41 11.06 -18.01
C LEU A 100 -16.36 10.58 -19.10
N PRO A 101 -17.66 10.39 -18.81
CA PRO A 101 -18.65 10.10 -19.84
C PRO A 101 -18.71 11.28 -20.81
N SER A 102 -18.41 11.01 -22.08
CA SER A 102 -18.56 12.02 -23.13
C SER A 102 -20.05 12.26 -23.36
N THR A 103 -20.49 13.50 -23.33
CA THR A 103 -21.91 13.87 -23.52
C THR A 103 -22.42 13.69 -24.95
N GLY A 104 -21.63 13.12 -25.86
CA GLY A 104 -21.97 12.86 -27.25
C GLY A 104 -21.61 11.45 -27.72
N ARG A 105 -21.99 11.10 -28.97
CA ARG A 105 -21.54 9.87 -29.63
C ARG A 105 -20.03 9.96 -29.87
N GLY A 106 -19.25 9.40 -28.94
CA GLY A 106 -17.79 9.40 -29.02
C GLY A 106 -17.18 8.46 -27.99
N ARG A 107 -15.90 8.12 -28.18
CA ARG A 107 -15.11 7.33 -27.23
C ARG A 107 -15.00 8.09 -25.89
N PRO A 108 -15.15 7.43 -24.73
CA PRO A 108 -15.00 8.07 -23.43
C PRO A 108 -13.64 8.77 -23.31
N ARG A 109 -13.64 9.97 -22.71
CA ARG A 109 -12.41 10.75 -22.52
C ARG A 109 -11.75 10.32 -21.21
N ILE A 110 -10.46 10.07 -21.28
CA ILE A 110 -9.65 9.77 -20.11
C ILE A 110 -9.09 11.09 -19.58
N TYR A 111 -9.52 11.50 -18.39
CA TYR A 111 -8.98 12.63 -17.66
C TYR A 111 -7.87 12.13 -16.73
N ILE A 112 -6.71 12.79 -16.73
CA ILE A 112 -5.59 12.46 -15.86
C ILE A 112 -5.29 13.69 -14.99
N ASP A 113 -5.03 13.49 -13.69
CA ASP A 113 -4.71 14.59 -12.77
C ASP A 113 -3.46 15.37 -13.25
N PRO A 114 -3.55 16.69 -13.49
CA PRO A 114 -2.44 17.50 -13.99
C PRO A 114 -1.27 17.61 -13.00
N ASP A 115 -1.52 17.64 -11.68
CA ASP A 115 -0.45 17.79 -10.70
C ASP A 115 0.35 16.50 -10.54
N PHE A 116 -0.34 15.36 -10.59
CA PHE A 116 0.33 14.06 -10.73
C PHE A 116 1.14 13.98 -12.03
N LEU A 117 0.59 14.42 -13.16
CA LEU A 117 1.30 14.38 -14.44
C LEU A 117 2.56 15.25 -14.45
N ARG A 118 2.54 16.43 -13.83
CA ARG A 118 3.72 17.29 -13.66
C ARG A 118 4.80 16.56 -12.88
N TRP A 119 4.46 16.11 -11.67
CA TRP A 119 5.38 15.38 -10.80
C TRP A 119 5.95 14.12 -11.47
N ALA A 120 5.11 13.35 -12.15
CA ALA A 120 5.52 12.11 -12.79
C ALA A 120 6.41 12.36 -14.00
N TYR A 121 6.14 13.41 -14.79
CA TYR A 121 6.91 13.77 -15.97
C TYR A 121 8.33 14.23 -15.60
N ASP A 122 8.51 14.89 -14.47
CA ASP A 122 9.83 15.30 -13.96
C ASP A 122 10.72 14.11 -13.59
N GLN A 123 10.12 12.96 -13.23
CA GLN A 123 10.86 11.82 -12.67
C GLN A 123 10.88 10.58 -13.59
N ARG A 124 9.96 10.49 -14.55
CA ARG A 124 9.73 9.26 -15.32
C ARG A 124 9.46 9.56 -16.78
N SER A 125 9.87 8.63 -17.64
CA SER A 125 9.53 8.70 -19.06
C SER A 125 8.03 8.48 -19.30
N THR A 126 7.49 9.05 -20.40
CA THR A 126 6.08 8.91 -20.79
C THR A 126 5.63 7.44 -20.93
N ALA A 127 6.52 6.55 -21.35
CA ALA A 127 6.25 5.11 -21.43
C ALA A 127 6.13 4.44 -20.05
N SER A 128 6.89 4.92 -19.06
CA SER A 128 6.79 4.45 -17.68
C SER A 128 5.48 4.91 -17.04
N ILE A 129 5.13 6.19 -17.25
CA ILE A 129 3.86 6.77 -16.80
C ILE A 129 2.66 6.01 -17.41
N SER A 130 2.70 5.72 -18.71
CA SER A 130 1.61 5.00 -19.39
C SER A 130 1.40 3.59 -18.83
N ARG A 131 2.49 2.87 -18.51
CA ARG A 131 2.42 1.55 -17.88
C ARG A 131 1.85 1.62 -16.47
N PHE A 132 2.27 2.61 -15.68
CA PHE A 132 1.78 2.82 -14.31
C PHE A 132 0.29 3.12 -14.27
N LEU A 133 -0.18 4.01 -15.15
CA LEU A 133 -1.59 4.39 -15.26
C LEU A 133 -2.47 3.39 -16.02
N ARG A 134 -1.86 2.36 -16.65
CA ARG A 134 -2.52 1.40 -17.54
C ARG A 134 -3.31 2.07 -18.69
N VAL A 135 -2.78 3.17 -19.24
CA VAL A 135 -3.34 3.88 -20.39
C VAL A 135 -2.35 3.88 -21.57
N GLY A 136 -2.83 4.16 -22.78
CA GLY A 136 -1.96 4.26 -23.96
C GLY A 136 -0.96 5.42 -23.86
N ARG A 137 0.25 5.24 -24.44
CA ARG A 137 1.28 6.31 -24.46
C ARG A 137 0.77 7.59 -25.12
N THR A 138 -0.01 7.46 -26.19
CA THR A 138 -0.64 8.58 -26.89
C THR A 138 -1.60 9.34 -25.99
N THR A 139 -2.37 8.65 -25.13
CA THR A 139 -3.25 9.29 -24.15
C THR A 139 -2.48 10.15 -23.16
N VAL A 140 -1.38 9.61 -22.60
CA VAL A 140 -0.51 10.36 -21.68
C VAL A 140 0.11 11.57 -22.39
N ARG A 141 0.62 11.40 -23.62
CA ARG A 141 1.19 12.49 -24.41
C ARG A 141 0.15 13.59 -24.67
N ASN A 142 -1.06 13.23 -25.07
CA ASN A 142 -2.13 14.19 -25.32
C ASN A 142 -2.53 14.93 -24.05
N ALA A 143 -2.61 14.25 -22.90
CA ALA A 143 -2.89 14.89 -21.62
C ALA A 143 -1.78 15.86 -21.20
N LEU A 144 -0.50 15.49 -21.39
CA LEU A 144 0.64 16.38 -21.12
C LEU A 144 0.61 17.64 -21.99
N LEU A 145 0.24 17.52 -23.27
CA LEU A 145 0.07 18.64 -24.19
C LEU A 145 -1.15 19.50 -23.81
N GLU A 146 -2.27 18.86 -23.49
CA GLU A 146 -3.52 19.54 -23.10
C GLU A 146 -3.36 20.38 -21.83
N HIS A 147 -2.62 19.88 -20.83
CA HIS A 147 -2.34 20.60 -19.60
C HIS A 147 -1.16 21.59 -19.72
N GLY A 148 -0.54 21.71 -20.90
CA GLY A 148 0.61 22.61 -21.12
C GLY A 148 1.87 22.21 -20.36
N ILE A 149 2.01 20.94 -19.96
CA ILE A 149 3.16 20.41 -19.23
C ILE A 149 4.30 20.07 -20.22
N ALA A 150 3.95 19.54 -21.39
CA ALA A 150 4.90 19.26 -22.45
C ALA A 150 4.67 20.20 -23.64
N GLN A 151 5.74 20.53 -24.36
CA GLN A 151 5.64 21.26 -25.63
C GLN A 151 5.46 20.28 -26.80
N PRO A 152 4.68 20.64 -27.84
CA PRO A 152 4.65 19.88 -29.08
C PRO A 152 6.06 19.78 -29.66
N GLN A 153 6.56 18.55 -29.87
CA GLN A 153 7.81 18.35 -30.59
C GLN A 153 7.58 18.71 -32.05
N GLU A 154 8.43 19.57 -32.60
CA GLU A 154 8.48 19.80 -34.05
C GLU A 154 8.81 18.47 -34.74
N SER A 155 8.13 18.21 -35.87
CA SER A 155 8.43 17.03 -36.67
C SER A 155 9.89 17.13 -37.12
N PRO A 156 10.77 16.15 -36.79
CA PRO A 156 12.13 16.14 -37.31
C PRO A 156 12.15 15.94 -38.84
N PHE A 157 11.01 15.57 -39.42
CA PHE A 157 10.75 15.50 -40.86
C PHE A 157 9.97 16.72 -41.34
N GLN A 158 10.26 17.92 -40.86
CA GLN A 158 9.95 19.10 -41.67
C GLN A 158 10.68 18.88 -42.99
N GLN A 159 9.94 18.38 -43.98
CA GLN A 159 10.43 18.22 -45.33
C GLN A 159 10.86 19.62 -45.72
N VAL A 160 12.18 19.83 -45.79
CA VAL A 160 12.74 20.97 -46.51
C VAL A 160 12.19 20.77 -47.90
N ASP A 161 11.18 21.57 -48.28
CA ASP A 161 10.56 21.50 -49.59
C ASP A 161 11.68 21.39 -50.62
N PRO A 162 11.88 20.23 -51.26
CA PRO A 162 12.89 20.13 -52.29
C PRO A 162 12.47 21.12 -53.39
N PRO A 163 13.41 21.95 -53.90
CA PRO A 163 13.08 22.87 -54.99
C PRO A 163 12.44 22.06 -56.11
N SER A 164 11.20 22.41 -56.45
CA SER A 164 10.33 21.65 -57.34
C SER A 164 11.08 21.18 -58.59
N PRO A 165 11.28 19.86 -58.80
CA PRO A 165 11.72 19.38 -60.09
C PRO A 165 10.57 19.52 -61.10
N PRO A 166 10.89 19.80 -62.37
CA PRO A 166 9.88 19.95 -63.42
C PRO A 166 9.08 18.65 -63.59
N ALA A 167 7.78 18.81 -63.81
CA ALA A 167 6.79 17.76 -63.94
C ALA A 167 7.24 16.64 -64.89
N SER A 168 7.36 15.43 -64.35
CA SER A 168 7.39 14.19 -65.13
C SER A 168 6.25 13.30 -64.63
N THR A 169 5.23 13.17 -65.48
CA THR A 169 4.15 12.19 -65.42
C THR A 169 4.71 10.79 -65.65
N GLU A 170 4.79 9.97 -64.62
CA GLU A 170 4.84 8.52 -64.77
C GLU A 170 3.90 7.86 -63.76
N ASP A 171 2.92 7.14 -64.31
CA ASP A 171 1.96 6.29 -63.62
C ASP A 171 2.70 5.13 -62.94
N THR A 172 2.61 5.02 -61.61
CA THR A 172 3.09 3.85 -60.87
C THR A 172 1.96 3.21 -60.08
N ASP A 173 1.79 1.92 -60.37
CA ASP A 173 0.81 0.93 -59.93
C ASP A 173 0.78 0.75 -58.39
N PRO A 174 -0.40 0.75 -57.71
CA PRO A 174 -0.49 0.73 -56.25
C PRO A 174 -0.71 -0.69 -55.70
N ASN A 175 0.22 -1.63 -55.90
CA ASN A 175 -0.01 -3.01 -55.43
C ASN A 175 1.24 -3.84 -55.10
N ASP A 176 2.14 -3.33 -54.25
CA ASP A 176 3.19 -4.14 -53.62
C ASP A 176 3.34 -3.79 -52.14
N ASP A 177 2.39 -4.25 -51.32
CA ASP A 177 2.50 -4.35 -49.86
C ASP A 177 2.81 -5.81 -49.49
N ASP A 178 4.01 -6.29 -49.82
CA ASP A 178 4.48 -7.65 -49.47
C ASP A 178 5.82 -7.60 -48.73
N ILE A 179 5.87 -6.83 -47.63
CA ILE A 179 7.06 -6.67 -46.80
C ILE A 179 6.70 -6.85 -45.31
N LEU A 180 7.11 -8.02 -44.79
CA LEU A 180 7.41 -8.39 -43.39
C LEU A 180 6.34 -9.15 -42.59
N ASP A 181 6.23 -10.46 -42.87
CA ASP A 181 6.01 -11.46 -41.81
C ASP A 181 7.28 -12.33 -41.69
N PRO A 182 8.11 -12.19 -40.65
CA PRO A 182 9.15 -13.16 -40.35
C PRO A 182 8.52 -14.36 -39.63
N ASP A 183 8.34 -15.46 -40.36
CA ASP A 183 8.07 -16.80 -39.82
C ASP A 183 9.21 -17.21 -38.86
N LEU A 184 9.00 -16.98 -37.57
CA LEU A 184 9.85 -17.52 -36.51
C LEU A 184 9.20 -18.79 -35.95
N PRO A 185 9.90 -19.94 -35.92
CA PRO A 185 9.36 -21.17 -35.36
C PRO A 185 9.13 -21.00 -33.85
N ILE A 186 7.89 -21.29 -33.42
CA ILE A 186 7.51 -21.37 -32.01
C ILE A 186 8.18 -22.62 -31.42
N PRO A 187 9.03 -22.51 -30.38
CA PRO A 187 9.65 -23.67 -29.76
C PRO A 187 8.60 -24.52 -29.05
N SER A 188 8.49 -25.78 -29.47
CA SER A 188 7.67 -26.81 -28.81
C SER A 188 8.17 -27.07 -27.38
N ALA A 189 7.23 -27.19 -26.45
CA ALA A 189 7.44 -27.33 -25.01
C ALA A 189 8.08 -28.67 -24.58
N GLY A 190 9.33 -28.93 -24.97
CA GLY A 190 9.95 -30.25 -24.83
C GLY A 190 11.41 -30.32 -24.38
N GLU A 191 12.08 -29.21 -24.06
CA GLU A 191 13.48 -29.23 -23.60
C GLU A 191 13.68 -28.41 -22.34
N PHE A 192 13.38 -29.02 -21.19
CA PHE A 192 14.01 -28.63 -19.93
C PHE A 192 15.03 -29.71 -19.53
N PRO A 193 16.24 -29.34 -19.06
CA PRO A 193 17.26 -30.29 -18.68
C PRO A 193 16.82 -31.20 -17.51
N PRO A 194 17.25 -32.47 -17.48
CA PRO A 194 16.84 -33.46 -16.48
C PRO A 194 17.30 -33.17 -15.04
N GLU A 195 18.06 -32.09 -14.81
CA GLU A 195 18.63 -31.74 -13.50
C GLU A 195 17.65 -31.01 -12.56
N VAL A 196 16.48 -30.59 -13.05
CA VAL A 196 15.45 -29.92 -12.21
C VAL A 196 14.36 -30.90 -11.72
N GLN A 197 14.34 -32.15 -12.20
CA GLN A 197 13.32 -33.14 -11.82
C GLN A 197 13.65 -33.98 -10.57
N ASN A 198 14.87 -33.87 -10.01
CA ASN A 198 15.35 -34.76 -8.94
C ASN A 198 15.40 -34.15 -7.53
N MET A 199 14.78 -32.99 -7.28
CA MET A 199 14.60 -32.46 -5.92
C MET A 199 13.18 -32.70 -5.41
N VAL A 200 12.79 -33.98 -5.34
CA VAL A 200 11.66 -34.41 -4.50
C VAL A 200 12.27 -35.10 -3.27
N PRO A 201 12.26 -34.47 -2.09
CA PRO A 201 12.75 -35.12 -0.88
C PRO A 201 11.80 -36.25 -0.45
N SER A 202 12.43 -37.39 -0.22
CA SER A 202 11.88 -38.63 0.33
C SER A 202 11.03 -38.37 1.58
N SER A 203 9.73 -38.62 1.45
CA SER A 203 8.76 -38.64 2.54
C SER A 203 8.95 -39.91 3.40
N GLN A 204 9.46 -39.72 4.62
CA GLN A 204 9.30 -40.70 5.69
C GLN A 204 7.85 -40.68 6.21
N PRO A 205 7.25 -41.84 6.56
CA PRO A 205 5.91 -41.88 7.12
C PRO A 205 5.96 -41.56 8.62
N THR A 206 5.76 -40.29 8.97
CA THR A 206 5.38 -39.91 10.34
C THR A 206 3.87 -40.11 10.44
N THR A 207 3.45 -41.12 11.19
CA THR A 207 2.04 -41.33 11.56
C THR A 207 1.62 -40.22 12.52
N LEU A 208 1.16 -39.09 11.98
CA LEU A 208 0.39 -38.10 12.73
C LEU A 208 -1.06 -38.25 12.29
N PHE A 209 -1.78 -38.95 13.16
CA PHE A 209 -3.23 -38.94 13.21
C PHE A 209 -3.69 -37.53 13.61
N THR A 210 -4.12 -36.75 12.63
CA THR A 210 -5.06 -35.64 12.80
C THR A 210 -6.02 -35.70 11.62
N GLY A 211 -7.17 -36.35 11.79
CA GLY A 211 -8.27 -36.21 10.84
C GLY A 211 -8.66 -34.73 10.68
N PRO A 212 -9.36 -34.35 9.60
CA PRO A 212 -9.80 -32.98 9.41
C PRO A 212 -10.70 -32.58 10.59
N VAL A 213 -10.20 -31.74 11.49
CA VAL A 213 -10.93 -31.30 12.68
C VAL A 213 -12.02 -30.29 12.32
N SER A 214 -12.15 -29.88 11.06
CA SER A 214 -13.21 -28.99 10.61
C SER A 214 -13.58 -29.24 9.15
N GLU A 215 -14.89 -29.27 8.89
CA GLU A 215 -15.50 -29.25 7.55
C GLU A 215 -15.45 -27.85 6.92
N ILE A 216 -14.69 -26.93 7.51
CA ILE A 216 -14.63 -25.54 7.07
C ILE A 216 -13.78 -25.44 5.82
N SER A 217 -14.32 -24.83 4.77
CA SER A 217 -13.55 -24.50 3.58
C SER A 217 -12.57 -23.35 3.86
N ASP A 218 -11.48 -23.26 3.10
CA ASP A 218 -10.52 -22.15 3.24
C ASP A 218 -11.19 -20.78 3.04
N ASP A 219 -12.15 -20.66 2.12
CA ASP A 219 -12.92 -19.44 1.89
C ASP A 219 -13.78 -19.05 3.12
N GLU A 220 -14.36 -20.04 3.82
CA GLU A 220 -15.12 -19.82 5.06
C GLU A 220 -14.21 -19.45 6.23
N LEU A 221 -13.01 -20.05 6.29
CA LEU A 221 -12.00 -19.70 7.29
C LEU A 221 -11.51 -18.26 7.11
N ASP A 222 -11.25 -17.85 5.86
CA ASP A 222 -10.84 -16.47 5.53
C ASP A 222 -11.97 -15.48 5.84
N MET A 223 -13.22 -15.82 5.53
CA MET A 223 -14.38 -15.01 5.92
C MET A 223 -14.54 -14.91 7.44
N LEU A 224 -14.32 -16.00 8.19
CA LEU A 224 -14.34 -15.98 9.65
C LEU A 224 -13.19 -15.15 10.23
N LEU A 225 -11.98 -15.25 9.69
CA LEU A 225 -10.84 -14.44 10.08
C LEU A 225 -11.08 -12.95 9.77
N LEU A 226 -11.69 -12.64 8.62
CA LEU A 226 -12.08 -11.28 8.25
C LEU A 226 -13.16 -10.74 9.20
N CYS A 227 -14.15 -11.58 9.55
CA CYS A 227 -15.23 -11.24 10.48
C CYS A 227 -14.69 -11.07 11.91
N LEU A 228 -13.79 -11.94 12.36
CA LEU A 228 -13.07 -11.81 13.64
C LEU A 228 -12.20 -10.55 13.66
N ARG A 229 -11.46 -10.25 12.60
CA ARG A 229 -10.66 -9.02 12.51
C ARG A 229 -11.52 -7.76 12.52
N THR A 230 -12.65 -7.76 11.82
CA THR A 230 -13.57 -6.61 11.82
C THR A 230 -14.32 -6.46 13.15
N HIS A 231 -14.74 -7.55 13.80
CA HIS A 231 -15.47 -7.48 15.07
C HIS A 231 -14.57 -7.27 16.29
N TYR A 232 -13.36 -7.83 16.30
CA TYR A 232 -12.43 -7.78 17.44
C TYR A 232 -11.26 -6.82 17.23
N ARG A 233 -11.30 -5.96 16.20
CA ARG A 233 -10.33 -4.87 15.96
C ARG A 233 -10.10 -3.97 17.20
N ARG A 234 -11.06 -3.94 18.14
CA ARG A 234 -11.02 -3.17 19.40
C ARG A 234 -11.07 -4.01 20.68
N ALA A 235 -10.94 -5.33 20.58
CA ALA A 235 -11.06 -6.21 21.76
C ALA A 235 -9.93 -5.97 22.78
N GLY A 236 -8.74 -5.55 22.33
CA GLY A 236 -7.63 -5.16 23.22
C GLY A 236 -8.02 -4.03 24.18
N LEU A 237 -8.65 -2.96 23.66
CA LEU A 237 -9.16 -1.84 24.45
C LEU A 237 -10.28 -2.24 25.42
N SER A 238 -11.19 -3.14 25.00
CA SER A 238 -12.28 -3.61 25.85
C SER A 238 -11.81 -4.54 26.98
N MET A 239 -10.78 -5.37 26.74
CA MET A 239 -10.22 -6.25 27.77
C MET A 239 -9.43 -5.48 28.83
N LEU A 240 -8.68 -4.44 28.42
CA LEU A 240 -7.93 -3.58 29.33
C LEU A 240 -8.84 -2.74 30.25
N ASN A 241 -10.01 -2.31 29.74
CA ASN A 241 -11.00 -1.57 30.52
C ASN A 241 -11.55 -2.38 31.72
N GLY A 242 -11.57 -3.72 31.62
CA GLY A 242 -11.98 -4.60 32.72
C GLY A 242 -10.90 -4.84 33.78
N MET A 243 -9.63 -4.56 33.47
CA MET A 243 -8.49 -4.78 34.37
C MET A 243 -8.05 -3.51 35.14
N LEU A 244 -8.47 -2.33 34.69
CA LEU A 244 -8.09 -1.03 35.28
C LEU A 244 -9.11 -0.48 36.30
N HIS A 245 -10.17 -1.24 36.60
CA HIS A 245 -11.18 -0.97 37.63
C HIS A 245 -10.95 -1.83 38.86
#